data_AF-A0A6V7T7I5-F1
#
_entry.id   AF-A0A6V7T7I5-F1
#
_cell.length_a   1.000
_cell.length_b   1.000
_cell.length_c   1.000
_cell.angle_alpha   90.00
_cell.angle_beta   90.00
_cell.angle_gamma   90.00
#
_symmetry.space_group_name_H-M   'P 1'
#
loop_
_entity.id
_entity.type
_entity.pdbx_description
1 polymer ?
#
loop_
_entity_poly.entity_id
_entity_poly.type
_entity_poly.pdbx_seq_one_letter_code
_entity_poly.pdbx_strand_id
1 'polypeptide(L)'
;MKIQNEKLKEREKNRETYKNINDYNTSFDRRTFIQFLIDLYNIFLKIDELFLINKDMFSILTYNGPMMLTNYLYEDIIYLTSIVENSETITASQYCRDYIYHLEELAEKNKLKFLAHSYVFYKNFHLTKEHLLNSICKYLNIIKTLKSTRYVPDVSNFEYCLNKISRKWTRWEKDNFLASLHDATDKMMILTKHFENVKE
;
A
#
# COMPACT_ATOMS: atom_id res chain seq x y z
N MET A 1 -15.99 -13.31 -20.41
CA MET A 1 -15.93 -14.66 -19.82
C MET A 1 -14.52 -15.24 -19.74
N LYS A 2 -13.75 -15.36 -20.84
CA LYS A 2 -12.35 -15.87 -20.79
C LYS A 2 -11.40 -15.04 -19.90
N ILE A 3 -11.42 -13.70 -20.03
CA ILE A 3 -10.56 -12.79 -19.24
C ILE A 3 -10.88 -12.84 -17.73
N GLN A 4 -12.15 -13.00 -17.35
CA GLN A 4 -12.54 -13.15 -15.95
C GLN A 4 -12.06 -14.49 -15.36
N ASN A 5 -12.09 -15.56 -16.15
CA ASN A 5 -11.57 -16.87 -15.75
C ASN A 5 -10.04 -16.87 -15.61
N GLU A 6 -9.32 -16.14 -16.46
CA GLU A 6 -7.86 -16.00 -16.33
C GLU A 6 -7.47 -15.22 -15.08
N LYS A 7 -8.16 -14.10 -14.79
CA LYS A 7 -7.96 -13.33 -13.56
C LYS A 7 -8.31 -14.12 -12.30
N LEU A 8 -9.35 -14.96 -12.35
CA LEU A 8 -9.72 -15.87 -11.24
C LEU A 8 -8.63 -16.91 -10.99
N LYS A 9 -8.11 -17.54 -12.06
CA LYS A 9 -7.00 -18.50 -11.96
C LYS A 9 -5.71 -17.87 -11.42
N GLU A 10 -5.41 -16.63 -11.82
CA GLU A 10 -4.26 -15.90 -11.31
C GLU A 10 -4.41 -15.55 -9.82
N ARG A 11 -5.61 -15.15 -9.39
CA ARG A 11 -5.93 -14.92 -7.97
C ARG A 11 -5.86 -16.19 -7.13
N GLU A 12 -6.33 -17.32 -7.65
CA GLU A 12 -6.26 -18.62 -6.99
C GLU A 12 -4.81 -19.09 -6.88
N LYS A 13 -4.03 -19.00 -7.96
CA LYS A 13 -2.59 -19.28 -7.97
C LYS A 13 -1.86 -18.43 -6.95
N ASN A 14 -2.12 -17.12 -6.92
CA ASN A 14 -1.55 -16.21 -5.94
C ASN A 14 -1.92 -16.62 -4.51
N ARG A 15 -3.20 -16.89 -4.22
CA ARG A 15 -3.63 -17.39 -2.90
C ARG A 15 -2.92 -18.67 -2.48
N GLU A 16 -2.66 -19.57 -3.41
CA GLU A 16 -1.95 -20.83 -3.15
C GLU A 16 -0.46 -20.59 -2.89
N THR A 17 0.18 -19.72 -3.68
CA THR A 17 1.56 -19.26 -3.46
C THR A 17 1.74 -18.62 -2.08
N TYR A 18 0.77 -17.81 -1.62
CA TYR A 18 0.85 -17.11 -0.33
C TYR A 18 0.40 -17.96 0.87
N LYS A 19 -0.07 -19.19 0.65
CA LYS A 19 -0.52 -20.09 1.74
C LYS A 19 0.65 -20.67 2.53
N ASN A 20 1.82 -20.79 1.88
CA ASN A 20 3.05 -21.36 2.43
C ASN A 20 4.18 -20.32 2.42
N ILE A 21 3.99 -19.17 3.07
CA ILE A 21 5.04 -18.15 3.26
C ILE A 21 6.33 -18.72 3.89
N ASN A 22 6.25 -19.88 4.54
CA ASN A 22 7.40 -20.56 5.13
C ASN A 22 8.30 -21.30 4.12
N ASP A 23 7.85 -21.58 2.88
CA ASP A 23 8.61 -22.47 1.96
C ASP A 23 9.28 -21.78 0.77
N TYR A 24 9.05 -20.49 0.51
CA TYR A 24 9.69 -19.82 -0.62
C TYR A 24 9.99 -18.36 -0.31
N ASN A 25 11.24 -18.06 0.05
CA ASN A 25 12.07 -17.02 -0.58
C ASN A 25 13.43 -16.89 0.16
N THR A 26 14.45 -17.66 -0.24
CA THR A 26 15.82 -17.50 0.30
C THR A 26 16.48 -16.17 -0.10
N SER A 27 15.85 -15.37 -0.96
CA SER A 27 16.37 -14.06 -1.43
C SER A 27 15.71 -12.85 -0.77
N PHE A 28 14.61 -13.03 0.00
CA PHE A 28 14.02 -11.92 0.75
C PHE A 28 14.90 -11.64 1.97
N ASP A 29 15.72 -10.60 1.88
CA ASP A 29 16.66 -10.22 2.93
C ASP A 29 16.30 -8.87 3.55
N ARG A 30 17.17 -8.37 4.44
CA ARG A 30 16.97 -7.08 5.10
C ARG A 30 16.99 -5.91 4.12
N ARG A 31 17.70 -6.00 2.99
CA ARG A 31 17.72 -4.95 1.95
C ARG A 31 16.41 -4.93 1.19
N THR A 32 15.90 -6.10 0.77
CA THR A 32 14.58 -6.22 0.13
C THR A 32 13.49 -5.69 1.07
N PHE A 33 13.59 -5.99 2.36
CA PHE A 33 12.65 -5.46 3.34
C PHE A 33 12.71 -3.92 3.48
N ILE A 34 13.91 -3.33 3.49
CA ILE A 34 14.06 -1.86 3.46
C ILE A 34 13.42 -1.28 2.20
N GLN A 35 13.67 -1.88 1.02
CA GLN A 35 13.07 -1.42 -0.23
C GLN A 35 11.54 -1.52 -0.19
N PHE A 36 10.99 -2.61 0.34
CA PHE A 36 9.55 -2.76 0.54
C PHE A 36 8.95 -1.64 1.42
N LEU A 37 9.61 -1.28 2.52
CA LEU A 37 9.15 -0.17 3.38
C LEU A 37 9.29 1.19 2.69
N ILE A 38 10.37 1.42 1.94
CA ILE A 38 10.57 2.62 1.12
C ILE A 38 9.46 2.75 0.09
N ASP A 39 9.07 1.67 -0.58
CA ASP A 39 7.98 1.66 -1.54
C ASP A 39 6.65 2.01 -0.90
N LEU A 40 6.32 1.39 0.24
CA LEU A 40 5.11 1.74 1.01
C LEU A 40 5.10 3.22 1.40
N TYR A 41 6.22 3.72 1.95
CA TYR A 41 6.37 5.11 2.34
C TYR A 41 6.14 6.07 1.17
N ASN A 42 6.77 5.81 0.01
CA ASN A 42 6.63 6.67 -1.16
C ASN A 42 5.21 6.65 -1.73
N ILE A 43 4.52 5.51 -1.70
CA ILE A 43 3.11 5.44 -2.14
C ILE A 43 2.20 6.22 -1.20
N PHE A 44 2.35 6.08 0.12
CA PHE A 44 1.57 6.88 1.07
C PHE A 44 1.84 8.37 0.90
N LEU A 45 3.12 8.76 0.81
CA LEU A 45 3.53 10.14 0.58
C LEU A 45 2.92 10.72 -0.70
N LYS A 46 2.92 9.94 -1.79
CA LYS A 46 2.34 10.35 -3.06
C LYS A 46 0.82 10.50 -2.98
N ILE A 47 0.12 9.62 -2.26
CA ILE A 47 -1.32 9.76 -2.03
C ILE A 47 -1.62 11.07 -1.30
N ASP A 48 -0.87 11.38 -0.24
CA ASP A 48 -1.01 12.61 0.53
C ASP A 48 -0.71 13.85 -0.32
N GLU A 49 0.34 13.80 -1.16
CA GLU A 49 0.68 14.85 -2.13
C GLU A 49 -0.47 15.08 -3.13
N LEU A 50 -1.04 14.00 -3.69
CA LEU A 50 -2.13 14.11 -4.67
C LEU A 50 -3.43 14.63 -4.04
N PHE A 51 -3.68 14.37 -2.75
CA PHE A 51 -4.77 15.04 -2.02
C PHE A 51 -4.54 16.54 -1.90
N LEU A 52 -3.30 16.97 -1.65
CA LEU A 52 -2.94 18.38 -1.58
C LEU A 52 -3.04 19.08 -2.94
N ILE A 53 -2.59 18.42 -4.02
CA ILE A 53 -2.71 18.95 -5.39
C ILE A 53 -4.19 19.10 -5.78
N ASN A 54 -5.04 18.13 -5.43
CA ASN A 54 -6.47 18.10 -5.77
C ASN A 54 -7.35 18.58 -4.60
N LYS A 55 -6.88 19.59 -3.87
CA LYS A 55 -7.49 20.08 -2.62
C LYS A 55 -8.96 20.49 -2.75
N ASP A 56 -9.37 20.99 -3.91
CA ASP A 56 -10.77 21.38 -4.15
C ASP A 56 -11.74 20.22 -3.91
N MET A 57 -11.33 19.00 -4.25
CA MET A 57 -12.11 17.78 -4.04
C MET A 57 -11.78 17.08 -2.73
N PHE A 58 -10.51 17.12 -2.30
CA PHE A 58 -10.00 16.31 -1.19
C PHE A 58 -9.61 17.09 0.06
N SER A 59 -9.98 18.37 0.17
CA SER A 59 -9.63 19.24 1.31
C SER A 59 -9.83 18.58 2.67
N ILE A 60 -10.94 17.86 2.88
CA ILE A 60 -11.20 17.21 4.16
C ILE A 60 -10.21 16.08 4.48
N LEU A 61 -9.74 15.35 3.46
CA LEU A 61 -8.67 14.34 3.59
C LEU A 61 -7.32 15.00 3.84
N THR A 62 -7.03 16.15 3.19
CA THR A 62 -5.80 16.90 3.44
C THR A 62 -5.68 17.35 4.90
N TYR A 63 -6.79 17.74 5.53
CA TYR A 63 -6.77 18.30 6.88
C TYR A 63 -7.09 17.31 8.00
N ASN A 64 -7.89 16.28 7.73
CA ASN A 64 -8.37 15.33 8.73
C ASN A 64 -8.15 13.87 8.33
N GLY A 65 -7.39 13.62 7.27
CA GLY A 65 -7.11 12.29 6.77
C GLY A 65 -6.04 11.56 7.60
N PRO A 66 -5.28 10.66 6.95
CA PRO A 66 -4.14 9.99 7.55
C PRO A 66 -3.05 10.98 7.98
N MET A 67 -2.47 10.78 9.17
CA MET A 67 -1.46 11.71 9.71
C MET A 67 -0.25 11.02 10.35
N MET A 68 -0.36 9.74 10.70
CA MET A 68 0.64 9.09 11.57
C MET A 68 1.49 8.05 10.84
N LEU A 69 0.89 7.27 9.94
CA LEU A 69 1.53 6.09 9.37
C LEU A 69 2.79 6.41 8.57
N THR A 70 2.74 7.46 7.75
CA THR A 70 3.87 7.90 6.91
C THR A 70 5.08 8.25 7.77
N ASN A 71 4.86 8.90 8.93
CA ASN A 71 5.92 9.23 9.89
C ASN A 71 6.51 7.97 10.54
N TYR A 72 5.66 7.01 10.93
CA TYR A 72 6.15 5.74 11.51
C TYR A 72 6.96 4.92 10.50
N LEU A 73 6.52 4.86 9.25
CA LEU A 73 7.29 4.23 8.17
C LEU A 73 8.65 4.91 7.98
N TYR A 74 8.69 6.24 7.99
CA TYR A 74 9.95 6.99 7.89
C TYR A 74 10.92 6.68 9.04
N GLU A 75 10.43 6.68 10.28
CA GLU A 75 11.25 6.34 11.46
C GLU A 75 11.76 4.89 11.42
N ASP A 76 10.94 3.95 10.94
CA ASP A 76 11.31 2.55 10.78
C ASP A 76 12.36 2.37 9.67
N ILE A 77 12.23 3.09 8.56
CA ILE A 77 13.23 3.10 7.47
C ILE A 77 14.57 3.63 7.99
N ILE A 78 14.59 4.77 8.70
CA ILE A 78 15.83 5.32 9.28
C ILE A 78 16.50 4.28 10.19
N TYR A 79 15.72 3.66 11.08
CA TYR A 79 16.24 2.66 11.98
C TYR A 79 16.85 1.47 11.22
N LEU A 80 16.16 0.93 10.23
CA LEU A 80 16.64 -0.22 9.47
C LEU A 80 17.87 0.12 8.63
N THR A 81 17.90 1.29 8.00
CA THR A 81 19.07 1.77 7.26
C THR A 81 20.28 1.94 8.17
N SER A 82 20.09 2.33 9.44
CA SER A 82 21.20 2.45 10.41
C SER A 82 21.81 1.13 10.88
N ILE A 83 21.11 0.00 10.71
CA ILE A 83 21.57 -1.32 11.18
C ILE A 83 21.87 -2.31 10.05
N VAL A 84 21.55 -1.95 8.80
CA VAL A 84 21.79 -2.80 7.62
C VAL A 84 22.88 -2.16 6.78
N GLU A 85 24.00 -2.87 6.62
CA GLU A 85 25.14 -2.39 5.85
C GLU A 85 24.79 -2.13 4.37
N ASN A 86 25.43 -1.11 3.80
CA ASN A 86 25.30 -0.71 2.39
C ASN A 86 23.87 -0.32 1.95
N SER A 87 22.97 0.01 2.88
CA SER A 87 21.55 0.25 2.59
C SER A 87 21.22 1.69 2.17
N GLU A 88 22.20 2.60 2.25
CA GLU A 88 22.07 4.04 1.95
C GLU A 88 21.66 4.34 0.50
N THR A 89 21.93 3.41 -0.42
CA THR A 89 21.62 3.54 -1.86
C THR A 89 20.25 2.94 -2.23
N ILE A 90 19.54 2.33 -1.28
CA ILE A 90 18.25 1.71 -1.56
C ILE A 90 17.23 2.83 -1.82
N THR A 91 16.57 2.75 -2.97
CA THR A 91 15.56 3.70 -3.43
C THR A 91 14.31 2.95 -3.87
N ALA A 92 13.25 3.71 -4.19
CA ALA A 92 11.99 3.16 -4.66
C ALA A 92 12.21 2.17 -5.81
N SER A 93 11.53 1.02 -5.76
CA SER A 93 11.61 0.00 -6.80
C SER A 93 10.90 0.45 -8.09
N GLN A 94 11.07 -0.32 -9.17
CA GLN A 94 10.29 -0.09 -10.38
C GLN A 94 8.79 -0.29 -10.13
N TYR A 95 8.41 -1.28 -9.32
CA TYR A 95 7.01 -1.54 -8.97
C TYR A 95 6.36 -0.36 -8.26
N CYS A 96 7.11 0.30 -7.37
CA CYS A 96 6.65 1.53 -6.72
C CYS A 96 6.45 2.66 -7.72
N ARG A 97 7.41 2.87 -8.63
CA ARG A 97 7.30 3.91 -9.67
C ARG A 97 6.11 3.67 -10.59
N ASP A 98 5.90 2.43 -11.02
CA ASP A 98 4.77 2.05 -11.87
C ASP A 98 3.43 2.29 -11.17
N TYR A 99 3.34 1.95 -9.87
CA TYR A 99 2.12 2.20 -9.10
C TYR A 99 1.89 3.69 -8.83
N ILE A 100 2.94 4.46 -8.53
CA ILE A 100 2.87 5.92 -8.39
C ILE A 100 2.37 6.57 -9.69
N TYR A 101 2.95 6.20 -10.83
CA TYR A 101 2.51 6.70 -12.12
C TYR A 101 1.03 6.41 -12.37
N HIS A 102 0.59 5.20 -12.03
CA HIS A 102 -0.82 4.83 -12.12
C HIS A 102 -1.73 5.70 -11.23
N LEU A 103 -1.30 5.99 -9.98
CA LEU A 103 -2.04 6.89 -9.09
C LEU A 103 -2.13 8.32 -9.63
N GLU A 104 -1.04 8.83 -10.21
CA GLU A 104 -0.99 10.15 -10.85
C GLU A 104 -1.97 10.22 -12.03
N GLU A 105 -1.96 9.21 -12.92
CA GLU A 105 -2.93 9.13 -14.03
C GLU A 105 -4.38 9.10 -13.54
N LEU A 106 -4.66 8.37 -12.46
CA LEU A 106 -6.00 8.32 -11.88
C LEU A 106 -6.40 9.67 -11.27
N ALA A 107 -5.50 10.34 -10.56
CA ALA A 107 -5.81 11.64 -9.95
C ALA A 107 -6.16 12.70 -11.02
N GLU A 108 -5.51 12.63 -12.19
CA GLU A 108 -5.83 13.49 -13.33
C GLU A 108 -7.14 13.08 -14.02
N LYS A 109 -7.27 11.81 -14.41
CA LYS A 109 -8.34 11.34 -15.32
C LYS A 109 -9.62 10.92 -14.60
N ASN A 110 -9.52 10.39 -13.37
CA ASN A 110 -10.66 9.87 -12.62
C ASN A 110 -10.41 9.89 -11.10
N LYS A 111 -10.72 11.04 -10.49
CA LYS A 111 -10.52 11.30 -9.06
C LYS A 111 -11.25 10.34 -8.12
N LEU A 112 -12.43 9.82 -8.52
CA LEU A 112 -13.15 8.81 -7.72
C LEU A 112 -12.42 7.47 -7.70
N LYS A 113 -11.84 7.05 -8.84
CA LYS A 113 -10.97 5.87 -8.89
C LYS A 113 -9.71 6.05 -8.07
N PHE A 114 -9.05 7.20 -8.19
CA PHE A 114 -7.92 7.53 -7.33
C PHE A 114 -8.27 7.38 -5.85
N LEU A 115 -9.40 7.97 -5.41
CA LEU A 115 -9.86 7.86 -4.03
C LEU A 115 -10.14 6.42 -3.60
N ALA A 116 -10.66 5.58 -4.49
CA ALA A 116 -10.86 4.15 -4.23
C ALA A 116 -9.51 3.42 -4.03
N HIS A 117 -8.51 3.71 -4.85
CA HIS A 117 -7.16 3.17 -4.68
C HIS A 117 -6.52 3.61 -3.37
N SER A 118 -6.63 4.89 -3.02
CA SER A 118 -6.14 5.40 -1.73
C SER A 118 -6.81 4.68 -0.56
N TYR A 119 -8.14 4.54 -0.59
CA TYR A 119 -8.88 3.86 0.47
C TYR A 119 -8.43 2.40 0.64
N VAL A 120 -8.36 1.65 -0.47
CA VAL A 120 -7.92 0.24 -0.44
C VAL A 120 -6.50 0.11 0.11
N PHE A 121 -5.60 1.01 -0.28
CA PHE A 121 -4.22 0.99 0.17
C PHE A 121 -4.10 1.18 1.69
N TYR A 122 -4.75 2.23 2.22
CA TYR A 122 -4.80 2.49 3.66
C TYR A 122 -5.49 1.35 4.42
N LYS A 123 -6.65 0.88 3.93
CA LYS A 123 -7.44 -0.16 4.60
C LYS A 123 -6.71 -1.49 4.65
N ASN A 124 -6.19 -1.97 3.52
CA ASN A 124 -5.51 -3.26 3.47
C ASN A 124 -4.23 -3.25 4.30
N PHE A 125 -3.43 -2.19 4.21
CA PHE A 125 -2.23 -2.11 5.03
C PHE A 125 -2.57 -2.07 6.51
N HIS A 126 -3.56 -1.28 6.94
CA HIS A 126 -3.99 -1.25 8.35
C HIS A 126 -4.41 -2.62 8.89
N LEU A 127 -5.16 -3.38 8.09
CA LEU A 127 -5.64 -4.71 8.50
C LEU A 127 -4.52 -5.76 8.58
N THR A 128 -3.40 -5.56 7.88
CA THR A 128 -2.38 -6.61 7.71
C THR A 128 -1.03 -6.26 8.34
N LYS A 129 -0.72 -4.97 8.53
CA LYS A 129 0.61 -4.49 8.88
C LYS A 129 1.18 -5.07 10.17
N GLU A 130 0.36 -5.28 11.19
CA GLU A 130 0.85 -5.80 12.48
C GLU A 130 1.41 -7.22 12.29
N HIS A 131 0.58 -8.12 11.74
CA HIS A 131 0.99 -9.50 11.50
C HIS A 131 2.11 -9.58 10.46
N LEU A 132 1.98 -8.86 9.34
CA LEU A 132 2.94 -8.88 8.23
C LEU A 132 4.33 -8.44 8.70
N LEU A 133 4.43 -7.25 9.29
CA LEU A 133 5.73 -6.69 9.68
C LEU A 133 6.37 -7.46 10.84
N ASN A 134 5.58 -7.89 11.83
CA ASN A 134 6.12 -8.73 12.92
C ASN A 134 6.63 -10.08 12.40
N SER A 135 5.94 -10.69 11.43
CA SER A 135 6.38 -11.95 10.82
C SER A 135 7.68 -11.78 10.04
N ILE A 136 7.80 -10.70 9.24
CA ILE A 136 9.03 -10.38 8.51
C ILE A 136 10.18 -10.08 9.48
N CYS A 137 9.95 -9.27 10.51
CA CYS A 137 10.98 -8.96 11.51
C CYS A 137 11.48 -10.23 12.22
N LYS A 138 10.57 -11.15 12.57
CA LYS A 138 10.94 -12.45 13.13
C LYS A 138 11.78 -13.28 12.15
N TYR A 139 11.37 -13.36 10.89
CA TYR A 139 12.09 -14.09 9.84
C TYR A 139 13.51 -13.54 9.61
N LEU A 140 13.66 -12.22 9.60
CA LEU A 140 14.94 -11.53 9.36
C LEU A 140 15.78 -11.28 10.62
N ASN A 141 15.36 -11.82 11.77
CA ASN A 141 16.00 -11.61 13.07
C ASN A 141 16.19 -10.11 13.43
N ILE A 142 15.17 -9.29 13.17
CA ILE A 142 15.12 -7.88 13.55
C ILE A 142 14.47 -7.78 14.93
N ILE A 143 15.25 -7.39 15.94
CA ILE A 143 14.84 -7.42 17.35
C ILE A 143 13.82 -6.34 17.69
N LYS A 144 13.94 -5.15 17.07
CA LYS A 144 13.08 -4.01 17.39
C LYS A 144 11.70 -4.16 16.74
N THR A 145 10.65 -3.95 17.51
CA THR A 145 9.30 -3.77 16.98
C THR A 145 9.21 -2.45 16.21
N LEU A 146 8.85 -2.55 14.94
CA LEU A 146 8.62 -1.38 14.08
C LEU A 146 7.43 -0.55 14.58
N LYS A 147 7.53 0.77 14.53
CA LYS A 147 6.44 1.66 14.96
C LYS A 147 5.23 1.55 14.04
N SER A 148 5.46 1.28 12.76
CA SER A 148 4.42 1.08 11.75
C SER A 148 3.50 -0.11 12.03
N THR A 149 3.90 -1.07 12.88
CA THR A 149 3.03 -2.20 13.30
C THR A 149 1.90 -1.74 14.23
N ARG A 150 2.07 -0.62 14.95
CA ARG A 150 1.13 -0.13 15.96
C ARG A 150 -0.19 0.29 15.34
N TYR A 151 -1.28 0.15 16.07
CA TYR A 151 -2.55 0.77 15.68
C TYR A 151 -2.38 2.29 15.49
N VAL A 152 -2.92 2.81 14.39
CA VAL A 152 -3.02 4.25 14.11
C VAL A 152 -4.43 4.57 13.61
N PRO A 153 -4.99 5.75 13.94
CA PRO A 153 -6.36 6.12 13.60
C PRO A 153 -6.55 6.48 12.12
N ASP A 154 -5.48 6.49 11.31
CA ASP A 154 -5.46 6.95 9.92
C ASP A 154 -6.60 6.37 9.06
N VAL A 155 -6.89 5.07 9.16
CA VAL A 155 -8.00 4.46 8.39
C VAL A 155 -9.36 4.92 8.89
N SER A 156 -9.55 5.04 10.20
CA SER A 156 -10.80 5.55 10.78
C SER A 156 -11.03 7.01 10.37
N ASN A 157 -9.97 7.81 10.37
CA ASN A 157 -9.96 9.19 9.87
C ASN A 157 -10.31 9.26 8.38
N PHE A 158 -9.70 8.38 7.57
CA PHE A 158 -10.00 8.27 6.14
C PHE A 158 -11.47 7.91 5.92
N GLU A 159 -12.01 6.89 6.61
CA GLU A 159 -13.39 6.45 6.49
C GLU A 159 -14.38 7.55 6.90
N TYR A 160 -14.07 8.31 7.96
CA TYR A 160 -14.85 9.47 8.36
C TYR A 160 -14.88 10.55 7.25
N CYS A 161 -13.72 10.86 6.68
CA CYS A 161 -13.60 11.82 5.57
C CYS A 161 -14.35 11.35 4.33
N LEU A 162 -14.16 10.09 3.94
CA LEU A 162 -14.84 9.45 2.81
C LEU A 162 -16.37 9.49 2.96
N ASN A 163 -16.87 9.20 4.17
CA ASN A 163 -18.30 9.29 4.48
C ASN A 163 -18.84 10.71 4.37
N LYS A 164 -18.05 11.73 4.67
CA LYS A 164 -18.45 13.13 4.48
C LYS A 164 -18.44 13.54 3.01
N ILE A 165 -17.39 13.17 2.26
CA ILE A 165 -17.26 13.46 0.82
C ILE A 165 -18.43 12.80 0.06
N SER A 166 -18.73 11.54 0.37
CA SER A 166 -19.72 10.75 -0.36
C SER A 166 -21.18 11.14 -0.12
N ARG A 167 -21.47 12.03 0.84
CA ARG A 167 -22.81 12.61 1.02
C ARG A 167 -23.29 13.40 -0.17
N LYS A 168 -22.37 14.04 -0.89
CA LYS A 168 -22.67 14.83 -2.09
C LYS A 168 -22.73 13.98 -3.36
N TRP A 169 -22.33 12.71 -3.29
CA TRP A 169 -22.29 11.82 -4.44
C TRP A 169 -23.68 11.34 -4.82
N THR A 170 -23.93 11.37 -6.12
CA THR A 170 -25.01 10.64 -6.77
C THR A 170 -24.85 9.13 -6.55
N ARG A 171 -25.93 8.39 -6.79
CA ARG A 171 -25.89 6.92 -6.76
C ARG A 171 -24.86 6.35 -7.73
N TRP A 172 -24.79 6.92 -8.94
CA TRP A 172 -23.85 6.47 -9.96
C TRP A 172 -22.38 6.65 -9.54
N GLU A 173 -22.04 7.76 -8.87
CA GLU A 173 -20.69 7.97 -8.32
C GLU A 173 -20.33 6.98 -7.21
N LYS A 174 -21.30 6.64 -6.35
CA LYS A 174 -21.12 5.60 -5.32
C LYS A 174 -20.90 4.22 -5.95
N ASP A 175 -21.71 3.86 -6.93
CA ASP A 175 -21.58 2.60 -7.65
C ASP A 175 -20.22 2.51 -8.38
N ASN A 176 -19.78 3.60 -9.00
CA ASN A 176 -18.48 3.70 -9.66
C ASN A 176 -17.31 3.57 -8.66
N PHE A 177 -17.40 4.25 -7.50
CA PHE A 177 -16.42 4.11 -6.44
C PHE A 177 -16.31 2.65 -5.96
N LEU A 178 -17.45 2.01 -5.66
CA LEU A 178 -17.50 0.62 -5.20
C LEU A 178 -16.94 -0.36 -6.25
N ALA A 179 -17.30 -0.19 -7.52
CA ALA A 179 -16.78 -1.01 -8.61
C ALA A 179 -15.25 -0.89 -8.76
N SER A 180 -14.70 0.28 -8.41
CA SER A 180 -13.27 0.57 -8.51
C SER A 180 -12.43 -0.05 -7.38
N LEU A 181 -13.05 -0.47 -6.27
CA LEU A 181 -12.35 -1.13 -5.16
C LEU A 181 -11.70 -2.46 -5.57
N HIS A 182 -12.33 -3.20 -6.49
CA HIS A 182 -11.79 -4.46 -7.00
C HIS A 182 -10.55 -4.24 -7.87
N ASP A 183 -10.59 -3.24 -8.75
CA ASP A 183 -9.46 -2.85 -9.61
C ASP A 183 -8.28 -2.37 -8.76
N ALA A 184 -8.57 -1.55 -7.74
CA ALA A 184 -7.59 -1.12 -6.76
C ALA A 184 -6.89 -2.28 -6.03
N THR A 185 -7.67 -3.27 -5.60
CA THR A 185 -7.11 -4.44 -4.90
C THR A 185 -6.19 -5.24 -5.83
N ASP A 186 -6.59 -5.46 -7.08
CA ASP A 186 -5.76 -6.18 -8.06
C ASP A 186 -4.48 -5.42 -8.39
N LYS A 187 -4.54 -4.09 -8.54
CA LYS A 187 -3.35 -3.27 -8.82
C LYS A 187 -2.38 -3.19 -7.64
N MET A 188 -2.88 -3.17 -6.40
CA MET A 188 -2.06 -3.16 -5.20
C MET A 188 -1.19 -4.44 -5.06
N MET A 189 -1.60 -5.57 -5.67
CA MET A 189 -0.82 -6.80 -5.70
C MET A 189 0.57 -6.63 -6.34
N ILE A 190 0.83 -5.55 -7.09
CA ILE A 190 2.18 -5.29 -7.61
C ILE A 190 3.24 -5.22 -6.49
N LEU A 191 2.85 -4.83 -5.26
CA LEU A 191 3.75 -4.80 -4.11
C LEU A 191 4.13 -6.19 -3.58
N THR A 192 3.35 -7.23 -3.90
CA THR A 192 3.73 -8.59 -3.49
C THR A 192 4.90 -9.13 -4.29
N LYS A 193 5.28 -8.47 -5.39
CA LYS A 193 6.46 -8.81 -6.20
C LYS A 193 7.76 -8.82 -5.39
N HIS A 194 7.86 -8.04 -4.32
CA HIS A 194 8.97 -8.11 -3.36
C HIS A 194 9.16 -9.50 -2.76
N PHE A 195 8.08 -10.27 -2.62
CA PHE A 195 8.09 -11.61 -2.05
C PHE A 195 8.17 -12.72 -3.10
N GLU A 196 7.95 -12.40 -4.39
CA GLU A 196 7.80 -13.39 -5.47
C GLU A 196 9.12 -13.83 -6.14
N ASN A 197 10.29 -13.53 -5.57
CA ASN A 197 11.55 -14.06 -6.12
C ASN A 197 11.65 -15.58 -5.89
N VAL A 198 11.14 -16.33 -6.86
CA VAL A 198 11.47 -17.73 -7.09
C VAL A 198 12.88 -17.76 -7.67
N LYS A 199 13.76 -18.62 -7.15
CA LYS A 199 15.05 -18.90 -7.77
C LYS A 199 14.83 -19.18 -9.27
N GLU A 200 15.55 -18.48 -10.15
CA GLU A 200 15.79 -18.95 -11.51
C GLU A 200 16.53 -20.30 -11.48
#